data_AF-A0AAD8BMC1-F1
#
_entry.id   AF-A0AAD8BMC1-F1
#
_cell.length_a   1.000
_cell.length_b   1.000
_cell.length_c   1.000
_cell.angle_alpha   90.00
_cell.angle_beta   90.00
_cell.angle_gamma   90.00
#
_symmetry.space_group_name_H-M   'P 1'
#
loop_
_entity.id
_entity.type
_entity.pdbx_description
1 polymer ?
#
loop_
_entity_poly.entity_id
_entity_poly.type
_entity_poly.pdbx_seq_one_letter_code
_entity_poly.pdbx_strand_id
1 'polypeptide(L)'
;GRNGLGNVYVWASGDGGPNDDCNCDGYAASMWTISINSATNDGQTAGYDESCSSTLASTFSNGKSNTRDAGVATTDLYNNCTASHSGTSAAAPEAAGVFALALEANRNLTWRDMQHLTVLTSKRNSLYDSNGIHHWKLNGAHLLFNHLFGYGVLDAASMVDLAKQWKGLPERFHCKAGTVTAEKELTFGKPLRMTIESDGCVGTGDEVNYLEHVQAFVSLRSTYRGCVTMYLTSPMGTTSMILSQRPNDDDDKNGFTRWPFMTTHTWAELSHGTWTLDIVMEPIIGVQRRPETGVFKEWTLVLHGTKTAPYANQPVDKDKHEKLYLVRRAHESGVVEE
;
A
#
# COMPACT_ATOMS: atom_id res chain seq x y z
N GLY A 1 11.13 11.29 -17.36
CA GLY A 1 9.78 11.57 -17.87
C GLY A 1 9.31 12.94 -17.42
N ARG A 2 8.31 13.53 -18.10
CA ARG A 2 7.71 14.84 -17.76
C ARG A 2 8.71 15.92 -17.33
N ASN A 3 9.75 16.17 -18.13
CA ASN A 3 10.79 17.19 -17.86
C ASN A 3 11.46 17.08 -16.46
N GLY A 4 11.62 15.86 -15.95
CA GLY A 4 12.22 15.61 -14.63
C GLY A 4 11.21 15.43 -13.50
N LEU A 5 9.92 15.70 -13.74
CA LEU A 5 8.85 15.50 -12.74
C LEU A 5 8.50 14.02 -12.53
N GLY A 6 8.86 13.15 -13.47
CA GLY A 6 8.53 11.73 -13.44
C GLY A 6 7.15 11.44 -14.04
N ASN A 7 7.04 10.24 -14.63
CA ASN A 7 5.77 9.77 -15.18
C ASN A 7 4.89 9.27 -14.03
N VAL A 8 3.57 9.41 -14.18
CA VAL A 8 2.60 8.83 -13.24
C VAL A 8 2.14 7.50 -13.83
N TYR A 9 2.49 6.40 -13.17
CA TYR A 9 2.03 5.06 -13.55
C TYR A 9 0.89 4.65 -12.63
N VAL A 10 -0.27 4.36 -13.20
CA VAL A 10 -1.44 3.88 -12.47
C VAL A 10 -1.58 2.39 -12.75
N TRP A 11 -1.83 1.60 -11.72
CA TRP A 11 -1.89 0.15 -11.83
C TRP A 11 -3.14 -0.36 -11.11
N ALA A 12 -3.81 -1.34 -11.70
CA ALA A 12 -4.87 -2.07 -11.03
C ALA A 12 -4.24 -3.05 -10.04
N SER A 13 -4.77 -3.14 -8.81
CA SER A 13 -4.18 -4.01 -7.80
C SER A 13 -4.28 -5.49 -8.14
N GLY A 14 -5.32 -5.91 -8.87
CA GLY A 14 -5.49 -7.29 -9.33
C GLY A 14 -6.91 -7.81 -9.12
N ASP A 15 -7.25 -8.88 -9.84
CA ASP A 15 -8.59 -9.49 -9.88
C ASP A 15 -8.58 -10.96 -9.37
N GLY A 16 -7.54 -11.36 -8.62
CA GLY A 16 -7.35 -12.71 -8.07
C GLY A 16 -8.23 -13.05 -6.86
N GLY A 17 -8.94 -12.06 -6.30
CA GLY A 17 -9.85 -12.22 -5.17
C GLY A 17 -9.14 -12.49 -3.83
N PRO A 18 -9.88 -12.95 -2.81
CA PRO A 18 -9.36 -13.08 -1.43
C PRO A 18 -8.32 -14.19 -1.23
N ASN A 19 -8.01 -14.95 -2.29
CA ASN A 19 -7.04 -16.05 -2.26
C ASN A 19 -5.72 -15.71 -2.95
N ASP A 20 -5.59 -14.50 -3.49
CA ASP A 20 -4.33 -13.94 -4.02
C ASP A 20 -3.92 -12.69 -3.23
N ASP A 21 -2.67 -12.27 -3.42
CA ASP A 21 -2.09 -11.13 -2.71
C ASP A 21 -1.30 -10.27 -3.70
N CYS A 22 -1.73 -9.02 -3.87
CA CYS A 22 -1.11 -8.11 -4.82
C CYS A 22 0.32 -7.68 -4.46
N ASN A 23 0.84 -8.01 -3.27
CA ASN A 23 2.29 -7.93 -2.99
C ASN A 23 3.10 -9.04 -3.68
N CYS A 24 2.45 -10.04 -4.28
CA CYS A 24 3.07 -11.04 -5.16
C CYS A 24 3.07 -10.62 -6.64
N ASP A 25 2.39 -9.52 -7.00
CA ASP A 25 2.58 -8.84 -8.27
C ASP A 25 3.63 -7.74 -8.13
N GLY A 26 4.79 -7.93 -8.77
CA GLY A 26 5.88 -6.95 -8.75
C GLY A 26 5.56 -5.59 -9.39
N TYR A 27 4.48 -5.49 -10.17
CA TYR A 27 3.99 -4.22 -10.73
C TYR A 27 3.07 -3.48 -9.76
N ALA A 28 2.07 -4.16 -9.18
CA ALA A 28 1.19 -3.58 -8.16
C ALA A 28 1.96 -3.22 -6.86
N ALA A 29 2.94 -4.04 -6.49
CA ALA A 29 3.80 -3.83 -5.32
C ALA A 29 4.96 -2.85 -5.56
N SER A 30 5.05 -2.26 -6.76
CA SER A 30 6.13 -1.34 -7.10
C SER A 30 5.90 0.03 -6.45
N MET A 31 6.91 0.61 -5.81
CA MET A 31 6.81 2.00 -5.32
C MET A 31 6.62 3.04 -6.45
N TRP A 32 6.93 2.65 -7.68
CA TRP A 32 6.83 3.51 -8.87
C TRP A 32 5.43 3.56 -9.48
N THR A 33 4.53 2.66 -9.07
CA THR A 33 3.15 2.63 -9.51
C THR A 33 2.23 3.14 -8.39
N ILE A 34 1.10 3.70 -8.78
CA ILE A 34 0.00 4.00 -7.89
C ILE A 34 -0.99 2.85 -8.04
N SER A 35 -0.93 1.89 -7.13
CA SER A 35 -1.81 0.72 -7.11
C SER A 35 -3.20 1.12 -6.60
N ILE A 36 -4.21 0.86 -7.43
CA ILE A 36 -5.61 1.23 -7.24
C ILE A 36 -6.44 -0.04 -7.18
N ASN A 37 -7.14 -0.21 -6.06
CA ASN A 37 -8.13 -1.26 -5.89
C ASN A 37 -9.54 -0.75 -6.22
N SER A 38 -10.54 -1.60 -6.13
CA SER A 38 -11.93 -1.21 -6.38
C SER A 38 -12.76 -1.04 -5.10
N ALA A 39 -13.90 -0.40 -5.25
CA ALA A 39 -14.97 -0.34 -4.27
C ALA A 39 -16.30 -0.40 -5.03
N THR A 40 -17.29 -1.07 -4.47
CA THR A 40 -18.64 -1.11 -5.02
C THR A 40 -19.42 0.15 -4.67
N ASN A 41 -20.50 0.41 -5.42
CA ASN A 41 -21.37 1.57 -5.20
C ASN A 41 -22.02 1.63 -3.80
N ASP A 42 -22.10 0.50 -3.09
CA ASP A 42 -22.60 0.41 -1.71
C ASP A 42 -21.48 0.38 -0.66
N GLY A 43 -20.23 0.66 -1.05
CA GLY A 43 -19.08 0.82 -0.16
C GLY A 43 -18.42 -0.49 0.26
N GLN A 44 -18.69 -1.60 -0.41
CA GLN A 44 -18.03 -2.88 -0.13
C GLN A 44 -16.80 -3.08 -1.03
N THR A 45 -15.97 -4.05 -0.67
CA THR A 45 -14.97 -4.60 -1.59
C THR A 45 -15.67 -5.47 -2.63
N ALA A 46 -15.14 -5.50 -3.85
CA ALA A 46 -15.58 -6.44 -4.86
C ALA A 46 -15.02 -7.84 -4.59
N GLY A 47 -15.76 -8.89 -4.97
CA GLY A 47 -15.33 -10.28 -4.70
C GLY A 47 -14.05 -10.71 -5.43
N TYR A 48 -13.62 -9.95 -6.44
CA TYR A 48 -12.38 -10.17 -7.18
C TYR A 48 -11.20 -9.34 -6.64
N ASP A 49 -11.43 -8.39 -5.74
CA ASP A 49 -10.35 -7.53 -5.23
C ASP A 49 -9.31 -8.38 -4.49
N GLU A 50 -8.05 -8.13 -4.80
CA GLU A 50 -6.92 -8.61 -4.01
C GLU A 50 -6.65 -7.65 -2.83
N SER A 51 -6.16 -8.19 -1.72
CA SER A 51 -5.74 -7.39 -0.56
C SER A 51 -4.23 -7.37 -0.47
N CYS A 52 -3.62 -6.20 -0.35
CA CYS A 52 -2.19 -6.10 -0.08
C CYS A 52 -1.83 -4.73 0.48
N SER A 53 -0.66 -4.63 1.11
CA SER A 53 -0.24 -3.41 1.79
C SER A 53 0.42 -2.39 0.87
N SER A 54 0.54 -2.70 -0.42
CA SER A 54 1.02 -1.79 -1.47
C SER A 54 -0.08 -0.94 -2.10
N THR A 55 -1.35 -1.35 -2.00
CA THR A 55 -2.51 -0.56 -2.47
C THR A 55 -2.53 0.82 -1.81
N LEU A 56 -2.60 1.88 -2.62
CA LEU A 56 -2.58 3.26 -2.12
C LEU A 56 -3.99 3.83 -1.92
N ALA A 57 -4.92 3.52 -2.82
CA ALA A 57 -6.29 4.01 -2.79
C ALA A 57 -7.22 3.09 -3.59
N SER A 58 -8.51 3.43 -3.61
CA SER A 58 -9.49 2.79 -4.48
C SER A 58 -10.21 3.81 -5.37
N THR A 59 -10.86 3.32 -6.42
CA THR A 59 -11.98 4.02 -7.08
C THR A 59 -13.17 3.07 -7.21
N PHE A 60 -14.23 3.51 -7.89
CA PHE A 60 -15.42 2.69 -8.00
C PHE A 60 -15.28 1.67 -9.15
N SER A 61 -15.92 0.52 -8.96
CA SER A 61 -16.14 -0.48 -10.00
C SER A 61 -17.39 -1.29 -9.63
N ASN A 62 -17.67 -2.36 -10.36
CA ASN A 62 -18.69 -3.31 -9.94
C ASN A 62 -18.16 -4.23 -8.84
N GLY A 63 -19.01 -5.00 -8.15
CA GLY A 63 -18.45 -6.03 -7.27
C GLY A 63 -19.38 -7.09 -6.68
N LYS A 64 -20.66 -7.12 -7.07
CA LYS A 64 -21.59 -8.18 -6.65
C LYS A 64 -22.62 -8.63 -7.65
N SER A 65 -22.92 -7.83 -8.68
CA SER A 65 -24.08 -8.07 -9.53
C SER A 65 -23.70 -8.14 -11.00
N ASN A 66 -24.21 -9.18 -11.68
CA ASN A 66 -24.19 -9.32 -13.14
C ASN A 66 -25.28 -8.47 -13.82
N THR A 67 -26.02 -7.64 -13.05
CA THR A 67 -26.96 -6.68 -13.64
C THR A 67 -26.17 -5.63 -14.41
N ARG A 68 -26.60 -5.35 -15.65
CA ARG A 68 -25.96 -4.38 -16.55
C ARG A 68 -25.77 -2.98 -15.94
N ASP A 69 -26.54 -2.62 -14.91
CA ASP A 69 -26.53 -1.28 -14.31
C ASP A 69 -25.55 -1.14 -13.12
N ALA A 70 -24.77 -2.19 -12.81
CA ALA A 70 -23.80 -2.19 -11.71
C ALA A 70 -22.34 -2.04 -12.17
N GLY A 71 -22.08 -1.99 -13.48
CA GLY A 71 -20.75 -1.81 -14.06
C GLY A 71 -20.39 -0.37 -14.37
N VAL A 72 -19.15 -0.17 -14.82
CA VAL A 72 -18.65 1.14 -15.26
C VAL A 72 -19.11 1.37 -16.70
N ALA A 73 -19.79 2.51 -16.91
CA ALA A 73 -20.25 2.92 -18.23
C ALA A 73 -19.12 3.59 -19.03
N THR A 74 -18.81 3.05 -20.21
CA THR A 74 -17.74 3.57 -21.07
C THR A 74 -17.93 3.19 -22.55
N THR A 75 -17.06 3.68 -23.42
CA THR A 75 -17.01 3.30 -24.84
C THR A 75 -16.58 1.85 -25.01
N ASP A 76 -17.09 1.19 -26.05
CA ASP A 76 -16.76 -0.20 -26.40
C ASP A 76 -16.35 -0.32 -27.88
N LEU A 77 -15.79 -1.48 -28.23
CA LEU A 77 -15.34 -1.80 -29.58
C LEU A 77 -16.45 -1.64 -30.61
N TYR A 78 -16.06 -1.36 -31.85
CA TYR A 78 -16.96 -1.23 -33.00
C TYR A 78 -18.00 -0.10 -32.83
N ASN A 79 -17.58 1.02 -32.23
CA ASN A 79 -18.41 2.21 -31.98
C ASN A 79 -19.64 1.91 -31.11
N ASN A 80 -19.47 1.01 -30.14
CA ASN A 80 -20.51 0.67 -29.17
C ASN A 80 -20.26 1.37 -27.82
N CYS A 81 -21.17 1.16 -26.89
CA CYS A 81 -21.05 1.56 -25.50
C CYS A 81 -21.34 0.36 -24.61
N THR A 82 -20.68 0.30 -23.46
CA THR A 82 -20.92 -0.72 -22.45
C THR A 82 -21.28 -0.06 -21.13
N ALA A 83 -22.15 -0.72 -20.35
CA ALA A 83 -22.43 -0.39 -18.95
C ALA A 83 -21.89 -1.48 -18.00
N SER A 84 -21.18 -2.48 -18.56
CA SER A 84 -20.76 -3.68 -17.84
C SER A 84 -19.25 -3.82 -17.74
N HIS A 85 -18.47 -2.74 -17.93
CA HIS A 85 -17.04 -2.81 -17.63
C HIS A 85 -16.83 -2.99 -16.12
N SER A 86 -15.82 -3.75 -15.74
CA SER A 86 -15.68 -4.35 -14.41
C SER A 86 -14.23 -4.62 -14.04
N GLY A 87 -13.99 -5.01 -12.79
CA GLY A 87 -12.66 -5.36 -12.30
C GLY A 87 -11.94 -4.14 -11.73
N THR A 88 -10.83 -4.40 -11.06
CA THR A 88 -9.82 -3.37 -10.71
C THR A 88 -9.26 -2.70 -11.97
N SER A 89 -9.31 -3.40 -13.10
CA SER A 89 -9.03 -2.89 -14.45
C SER A 89 -9.90 -1.69 -14.86
N ALA A 90 -11.13 -1.56 -14.34
CA ALA A 90 -11.99 -0.40 -14.57
C ALA A 90 -11.69 0.75 -13.59
N ALA A 91 -11.18 0.42 -12.40
CA ALA A 91 -10.84 1.40 -11.37
C ALA A 91 -9.57 2.20 -11.72
N ALA A 92 -8.51 1.54 -12.22
CA ALA A 92 -7.26 2.22 -12.55
C ALA A 92 -7.42 3.36 -13.61
N PRO A 93 -8.20 3.22 -14.70
CA PRO A 93 -8.51 4.32 -15.61
C PRO A 93 -9.26 5.49 -14.98
N GLU A 94 -10.18 5.25 -14.04
CA GLU A 94 -10.86 6.34 -13.30
C GLU A 94 -9.84 7.14 -12.49
N ALA A 95 -8.94 6.46 -11.77
CA ALA A 95 -7.85 7.10 -11.05
C ALA A 95 -6.94 7.90 -11.97
N ALA A 96 -6.58 7.36 -13.14
CA ALA A 96 -5.81 8.08 -14.15
C ALA A 96 -6.51 9.37 -14.61
N GLY A 97 -7.85 9.35 -14.75
CA GLY A 97 -8.66 10.53 -15.03
C GLY A 97 -8.58 11.58 -13.93
N VAL A 98 -8.71 11.17 -12.66
CA VAL A 98 -8.57 12.07 -11.50
C VAL A 98 -7.16 12.68 -11.44
N PHE A 99 -6.12 11.89 -11.67
CA PHE A 99 -4.74 12.38 -11.71
C PHE A 99 -4.50 13.35 -12.86
N ALA A 100 -5.15 13.15 -14.01
CA ALA A 100 -5.09 14.11 -15.12
C ALA A 100 -5.68 15.48 -14.72
N LEU A 101 -6.80 15.51 -13.98
CA LEU A 101 -7.39 16.75 -13.45
C LEU A 101 -6.44 17.44 -12.45
N ALA A 102 -5.79 16.67 -11.57
CA ALA A 102 -4.81 17.20 -10.63
C ALA A 102 -3.57 17.78 -11.35
N LEU A 103 -3.08 17.11 -12.40
CA LEU A 103 -1.99 17.59 -13.26
C LEU A 103 -2.38 18.83 -14.07
N GLU A 104 -3.64 18.95 -14.50
CA GLU A 104 -4.15 20.16 -15.14
C GLU A 104 -4.13 21.34 -14.17
N ALA A 105 -4.59 21.10 -12.93
CA ALA A 105 -4.59 22.10 -11.87
C ALA A 105 -3.19 22.53 -11.45
N ASN A 106 -2.22 21.62 -11.47
CA ASN A 106 -0.82 21.91 -11.19
C ASN A 106 0.12 21.02 -12.02
N ARG A 107 0.66 21.59 -13.11
CA ARG A 107 1.53 20.86 -14.05
C ARG A 107 2.91 20.53 -13.48
N ASN A 108 3.28 21.12 -12.35
CA ASN A 108 4.58 20.93 -11.69
C ASN A 108 4.58 19.78 -10.68
N LEU A 109 3.45 19.08 -10.48
CA LEU A 109 3.40 17.91 -9.62
C LEU A 109 4.33 16.81 -10.14
N THR A 110 5.22 16.33 -9.28
CA THR A 110 6.03 15.15 -9.50
C THR A 110 5.21 13.87 -9.32
N TRP A 111 5.78 12.74 -9.74
CA TRP A 111 5.18 11.42 -9.52
C TRP A 111 4.94 11.14 -8.02
N ARG A 112 5.82 11.62 -7.12
CA ARG A 112 5.65 11.52 -5.66
C ARG A 112 4.57 12.45 -5.15
N ASP A 113 4.52 13.69 -5.62
CA ASP A 113 3.47 14.62 -5.22
C ASP A 113 2.08 14.02 -5.48
N MET A 114 1.91 13.30 -6.60
CA MET A 114 0.66 12.60 -6.91
C MET A 114 0.31 11.51 -5.88
N GLN A 115 1.29 10.75 -5.40
CA GLN A 115 1.07 9.74 -4.36
C GLN A 115 0.70 10.40 -3.01
N HIS A 116 1.41 11.45 -2.61
CA HIS A 116 1.08 12.20 -1.38
C HIS A 116 -0.32 12.80 -1.45
N LEU A 117 -0.70 13.43 -2.56
CA LEU A 117 -2.05 13.93 -2.76
C LEU A 117 -3.07 12.80 -2.63
N THR A 118 -2.82 11.64 -3.24
CA THR A 118 -3.69 10.46 -3.13
C THR A 118 -3.90 10.05 -1.66
N VAL A 119 -2.84 9.86 -0.89
CA VAL A 119 -2.90 9.52 0.54
C VAL A 119 -3.74 10.54 1.34
N LEU A 120 -3.47 11.83 1.10
CA LEU A 120 -4.02 12.94 1.87
C LEU A 120 -5.46 13.30 1.50
N THR A 121 -5.90 13.01 0.27
CA THR A 121 -7.24 13.41 -0.20
C THR A 121 -8.22 12.26 -0.33
N SER A 122 -7.76 11.00 -0.39
CA SER A 122 -8.65 9.84 -0.39
C SER A 122 -9.55 9.79 0.85
N LYS A 123 -10.76 9.27 0.69
CA LYS A 123 -11.80 9.24 1.72
C LYS A 123 -12.24 7.82 2.03
N ARG A 124 -12.34 7.50 3.32
CA ARG A 124 -12.93 6.23 3.78
C ARG A 124 -14.44 6.13 3.47
N ASN A 125 -15.16 7.24 3.31
CA ASN A 125 -16.62 7.35 3.40
C ASN A 125 -17.40 6.07 3.06
N SER A 126 -18.08 5.52 4.08
CA SER A 126 -18.94 4.34 4.00
C SER A 126 -18.28 3.06 3.48
N LEU A 127 -16.95 3.01 3.36
CA LEU A 127 -16.22 1.81 2.95
C LEU A 127 -16.10 0.81 4.11
N TYR A 128 -16.44 -0.44 3.85
CA TYR A 128 -16.33 -1.54 4.80
C TYR A 128 -15.99 -2.85 4.12
N ASP A 129 -15.26 -3.70 4.85
CA ASP A 129 -15.11 -5.10 4.50
C ASP A 129 -16.30 -5.88 5.07
N SER A 130 -17.12 -6.45 4.19
CA SER A 130 -18.30 -7.23 4.59
C SER A 130 -17.96 -8.56 5.27
N ASN A 131 -16.75 -9.07 5.05
CA ASN A 131 -16.26 -10.28 5.70
C ASN A 131 -15.67 -9.98 7.09
N GLY A 132 -15.43 -8.70 7.41
CA GLY A 132 -14.90 -8.28 8.71
C GLY A 132 -13.47 -8.76 8.97
N ILE A 133 -12.66 -8.96 7.92
CA ILE A 133 -11.27 -9.44 8.01
C ILE A 133 -10.32 -8.24 8.11
N HIS A 134 -10.49 -7.25 7.23
CA HIS A 134 -9.62 -6.07 7.13
C HIS A 134 -10.30 -4.85 7.74
N HIS A 135 -9.91 -4.50 8.96
CA HIS A 135 -10.40 -3.30 9.65
C HIS A 135 -9.59 -2.06 9.29
N TRP A 136 -10.26 -0.91 9.29
CA TRP A 136 -9.61 0.40 9.22
C TRP A 136 -8.74 0.63 10.46
N LYS A 137 -7.51 1.09 10.25
CA LYS A 137 -6.54 1.36 11.32
C LYS A 137 -5.94 2.74 11.14
N LEU A 138 -5.65 3.41 12.25
CA LEU A 138 -4.80 4.61 12.25
C LEU A 138 -3.35 4.15 12.30
N ASN A 139 -2.52 4.74 11.45
CA ASN A 139 -1.08 4.58 11.53
C ASN A 139 -0.48 5.56 12.56
N GLY A 140 0.83 5.48 12.80
CA GLY A 140 1.54 6.34 13.75
C GLY A 140 1.54 7.83 13.40
N ALA A 141 1.21 8.18 12.15
CA ALA A 141 1.05 9.56 11.69
C ALA A 141 -0.42 10.02 11.66
N HIS A 142 -1.33 9.27 12.29
CA HIS A 142 -2.79 9.50 12.31
C HIS A 142 -3.46 9.45 10.93
N LEU A 143 -2.89 8.73 9.98
CA LEU A 143 -3.56 8.44 8.71
C LEU A 143 -4.35 7.14 8.82
N LEU A 144 -5.64 7.23 8.50
CA LEU A 144 -6.51 6.06 8.44
C LEU A 144 -6.28 5.29 7.14
N PHE A 145 -6.01 3.99 7.25
CA PHE A 145 -5.78 3.09 6.12
C PHE A 145 -6.56 1.77 6.29
N ASN A 146 -6.71 1.03 5.20
CA ASN A 146 -7.27 -0.31 5.14
C ASN A 146 -6.53 -1.13 4.08
N HIS A 147 -6.40 -2.43 4.31
CA HIS A 147 -5.66 -3.33 3.41
C HIS A 147 -6.33 -3.53 2.03
N LEU A 148 -7.66 -3.39 1.96
CA LEU A 148 -8.43 -3.47 0.71
C LEU A 148 -8.48 -2.11 0.03
N PHE A 149 -8.72 -1.04 0.80
CA PHE A 149 -9.04 0.29 0.23
C PHE A 149 -7.88 1.28 0.22
N GLY A 150 -6.68 0.87 0.67
CA GLY A 150 -5.57 1.79 0.93
C GLY A 150 -6.00 2.92 1.86
N TYR A 151 -5.77 4.17 1.45
CA TYR A 151 -6.19 5.36 2.19
C TYR A 151 -7.65 5.80 1.92
N GLY A 152 -8.41 5.03 1.13
CA GLY A 152 -9.80 5.28 0.77
C GLY A 152 -10.02 5.52 -0.72
N VAL A 153 -11.26 5.84 -1.09
CA VAL A 153 -11.65 6.18 -2.46
C VAL A 153 -11.13 7.57 -2.83
N LEU A 154 -10.64 7.74 -4.06
CA LEU A 154 -10.21 9.04 -4.57
C LEU A 154 -11.34 10.08 -4.53
N ASP A 155 -11.01 11.28 -4.05
CA ASP A 155 -11.88 12.46 -4.11
C ASP A 155 -11.26 13.47 -5.07
N ALA A 156 -11.81 13.54 -6.29
CA ALA A 156 -11.28 14.41 -7.34
C ALA A 156 -11.34 15.89 -6.97
N ALA A 157 -12.39 16.32 -6.26
CA ALA A 157 -12.53 17.71 -5.85
C ALA A 157 -11.48 18.09 -4.80
N SER A 158 -11.33 17.25 -3.76
CA SER A 158 -10.31 17.44 -2.72
C SER A 158 -8.89 17.39 -3.31
N MET A 159 -8.63 16.47 -4.25
CA MET A 159 -7.32 16.34 -4.90
C MET A 159 -6.98 17.57 -5.74
N VAL A 160 -7.90 18.05 -6.58
CA VAL A 160 -7.71 19.25 -7.41
C VAL A 160 -7.56 20.50 -6.54
N ASP A 161 -8.34 20.64 -5.48
CA ASP A 161 -8.25 21.79 -4.56
C ASP A 161 -6.87 21.86 -3.89
N LEU A 162 -6.39 20.74 -3.34
CA LEU A 162 -5.07 20.68 -2.72
C LEU A 162 -3.94 20.84 -3.76
N ALA A 163 -4.08 20.24 -4.95
CA ALA A 163 -3.10 20.33 -6.03
C ALA A 163 -2.81 21.78 -6.46
N LYS A 164 -3.83 22.64 -6.55
CA LYS A 164 -3.69 24.06 -6.95
C LYS A 164 -2.72 24.84 -6.06
N GLN A 165 -2.62 24.44 -4.80
CA GLN A 165 -1.84 25.15 -3.78
C GLN A 165 -0.60 24.34 -3.35
N TRP A 166 -0.45 23.12 -3.85
CA TRP A 166 0.60 22.18 -3.48
C TRP A 166 1.98 22.74 -3.80
N LYS A 167 2.88 22.68 -2.81
CA LYS A 167 4.29 23.02 -2.97
C LYS A 167 5.07 21.73 -3.16
N GLY A 168 6.10 21.74 -4.01
CA GLY A 168 6.90 20.54 -4.26
C GLY A 168 7.48 19.94 -2.99
N LEU A 169 7.52 18.60 -2.92
CA LEU A 169 8.11 17.87 -1.81
C LEU A 169 9.64 18.01 -1.74
N PRO A 170 10.25 17.77 -0.56
CA PRO A 170 11.70 17.58 -0.45
C PRO A 170 12.21 16.42 -1.31
N GLU A 171 13.52 16.39 -1.52
CA GLU A 171 14.20 15.32 -2.24
C GLU A 171 13.96 13.94 -1.59
N ARG A 172 13.86 12.92 -2.43
CA ARG A 172 13.64 11.53 -2.02
C ARG A 172 14.97 10.85 -1.73
N PHE A 173 15.07 10.19 -0.58
CA PHE A 173 16.19 9.34 -0.19
C PHE A 173 15.76 7.88 -0.02
N HIS A 174 16.73 6.98 0.11
CA HIS A 174 16.48 5.58 0.42
C HIS A 174 17.52 5.03 1.40
N CYS A 175 17.07 4.60 2.57
CA CYS A 175 17.93 4.06 3.61
C CYS A 175 17.84 2.53 3.61
N LYS A 176 18.96 1.84 3.40
CA LYS A 176 19.08 0.41 3.70
C LYS A 176 19.32 0.25 5.21
N ALA A 177 18.25 0.24 5.99
CA ALA A 177 18.29 0.29 7.45
C ALA A 177 18.95 -0.94 8.10
N GLY A 178 18.94 -2.09 7.43
CA GLY A 178 19.66 -3.26 7.94
C GLY A 178 19.36 -4.54 7.17
N THR A 179 20.15 -5.57 7.45
CA THR A 179 19.97 -6.93 6.93
C THR A 179 20.15 -7.93 8.06
N VAL A 180 19.22 -8.87 8.19
CA VAL A 180 19.37 -10.05 9.06
C VAL A 180 19.55 -11.26 8.16
N THR A 181 20.72 -11.90 8.24
CA THR A 181 21.01 -13.16 7.55
C THR A 181 21.13 -14.26 8.59
N ALA A 182 20.22 -15.22 8.55
CA ALA A 182 20.21 -16.36 9.46
C ALA A 182 19.44 -17.51 8.82
N GLU A 183 19.93 -18.74 8.96
CA GLU A 183 19.12 -19.92 8.66
C GLU A 183 18.28 -20.27 9.89
N LYS A 184 16.95 -20.17 9.75
CA LYS A 184 16.00 -20.50 10.82
C LYS A 184 14.87 -21.34 10.26
N GLU A 185 14.57 -22.45 10.94
CA GLU A 185 13.44 -23.29 10.58
C GLU A 185 12.12 -22.59 10.88
N LEU A 186 11.16 -22.78 9.98
CA LEU A 186 9.77 -22.35 10.11
C LEU A 186 8.91 -23.61 10.24
N THR A 187 8.05 -23.62 11.25
CA THR A 187 7.12 -24.73 11.52
C THR A 187 5.76 -24.17 11.90
N PHE A 188 4.69 -24.93 11.63
CA PHE A 188 3.32 -24.51 11.93
C PHE A 188 3.11 -24.05 13.37
N GLY A 189 2.40 -22.91 13.52
CA GLY A 189 1.99 -22.36 14.81
C GLY A 189 3.11 -21.75 15.65
N LYS A 190 4.35 -21.70 15.15
CA LYS A 190 5.48 -21.03 15.81
C LYS A 190 5.93 -19.83 14.97
N PRO A 191 5.51 -18.60 15.31
CA PRO A 191 5.93 -17.42 14.57
C PRO A 191 7.44 -17.19 14.74
N LEU A 192 8.12 -16.88 13.64
CA LEU A 192 9.49 -16.41 13.64
C LEU A 192 9.50 -14.88 13.66
N ARG A 193 9.91 -14.31 14.79
CA ARG A 193 10.10 -12.87 14.98
C ARG A 193 11.55 -12.46 14.79
N MET A 194 11.77 -11.38 14.05
CA MET A 194 13.09 -10.76 13.86
C MET A 194 12.97 -9.25 13.92
N THR A 195 14.02 -8.57 14.38
CA THR A 195 14.04 -7.12 14.51
C THR A 195 15.25 -6.49 13.82
N ILE A 196 15.09 -5.24 13.38
CA ILE A 196 16.16 -4.35 12.93
C ILE A 196 15.98 -3.03 13.69
N GLU A 197 17.03 -2.59 14.38
CA GLU A 197 17.12 -1.24 14.93
C GLU A 197 17.57 -0.29 13.82
N SER A 198 16.75 0.71 13.50
CA SER A 198 17.01 1.69 12.44
C SER A 198 17.18 3.08 13.04
N ASP A 199 18.26 3.76 12.67
CA ASP A 199 18.48 5.19 12.91
C ASP A 199 18.12 6.04 11.67
N GLY A 200 17.40 5.47 10.70
CA GLY A 200 17.05 6.15 9.46
C GLY A 200 18.26 6.52 8.59
N CYS A 201 19.41 5.87 8.76
CA CYS A 201 20.68 6.20 8.10
C CYS A 201 21.15 7.63 8.41
N VAL A 202 20.96 8.07 9.66
CA VAL A 202 21.27 9.44 10.12
C VAL A 202 22.69 9.87 9.77
N GLY A 203 22.85 11.10 9.29
CA GLY A 203 24.16 11.68 8.98
C GLY A 203 24.76 11.21 7.65
N THR A 204 24.07 10.34 6.91
CA THR A 204 24.51 9.90 5.57
C THR A 204 23.80 10.67 4.45
N GLY A 205 24.22 10.44 3.20
CA GLY A 205 23.53 10.96 2.00
C GLY A 205 22.21 10.26 1.70
N ASP A 206 21.85 9.21 2.44
CA ASP A 206 20.66 8.38 2.26
C ASP A 206 19.69 8.47 3.46
N GLU A 207 19.85 9.50 4.30
CA GLU A 207 19.05 9.72 5.50
C GLU A 207 17.55 9.88 5.18
N VAL A 208 16.72 9.06 5.82
CA VAL A 208 15.26 9.08 5.72
C VAL A 208 14.70 9.23 7.12
N ASN A 209 13.97 10.30 7.38
CA ASN A 209 13.31 10.58 8.66
C ASN A 209 11.79 10.40 8.59
N TYR A 210 11.18 10.74 7.45
CA TYR A 210 9.73 10.65 7.22
C TYR A 210 9.45 9.69 6.08
N LEU A 211 8.65 8.66 6.35
CA LEU A 211 8.42 7.54 5.43
C LEU A 211 7.44 7.87 4.30
N GLU A 212 7.70 7.28 3.14
CA GLU A 212 6.80 7.12 2.00
C GLU A 212 6.51 5.61 1.85
N HIS A 213 7.36 4.89 1.12
CA HIS A 213 7.30 3.44 0.95
C HIS A 213 8.27 2.72 1.88
N VAL A 214 7.90 1.52 2.32
CA VAL A 214 8.79 0.62 3.05
C VAL A 214 8.83 -0.73 2.35
N GLN A 215 10.02 -1.28 2.13
CA GLN A 215 10.22 -2.59 1.53
C GLN A 215 10.95 -3.55 2.47
N ALA A 216 10.45 -4.78 2.54
CA ALA A 216 11.10 -5.91 3.17
C ALA A 216 11.50 -6.92 2.08
N PHE A 217 12.79 -6.97 1.74
CA PHE A 217 13.33 -7.95 0.80
C PHE A 217 13.54 -9.27 1.54
N VAL A 218 12.70 -10.27 1.31
CA VAL A 218 12.73 -11.54 2.06
C VAL A 218 13.19 -12.71 1.18
N SER A 219 14.07 -13.53 1.75
CA SER A 219 14.49 -14.82 1.20
C SER A 219 14.10 -15.94 2.15
N LEU A 220 13.25 -16.86 1.69
CA LEU A 220 12.87 -18.07 2.41
C LEU A 220 12.53 -19.20 1.45
N ARG A 221 12.65 -20.43 1.93
CA ARG A 221 12.10 -21.62 1.28
C ARG A 221 10.95 -22.16 2.10
N SER A 222 9.97 -22.77 1.45
CA SER A 222 8.85 -23.45 2.10
C SER A 222 8.47 -24.67 1.29
N THR A 223 7.96 -25.71 1.95
CA THR A 223 7.32 -26.86 1.29
C THR A 223 5.92 -26.51 0.79
N TYR A 224 5.36 -25.37 1.21
CA TYR A 224 4.11 -24.83 0.69
C TYR A 224 4.08 -23.31 0.87
N ARG A 225 4.43 -22.57 -0.18
CA ARG A 225 4.57 -21.11 -0.09
C ARG A 225 3.26 -20.39 0.30
N GLY A 226 2.11 -20.89 -0.13
CA GLY A 226 0.80 -20.32 0.16
C GLY A 226 0.40 -20.26 1.64
N CYS A 227 1.04 -21.05 2.52
CA CYS A 227 0.74 -21.04 3.96
C CYS A 227 1.61 -20.08 4.78
N VAL A 228 2.56 -19.39 4.12
CA VAL A 228 3.42 -18.40 4.75
C VAL A 228 2.71 -17.06 4.78
N THR A 229 2.54 -16.49 5.96
CA THR A 229 2.08 -15.12 6.17
C THR A 229 3.21 -14.27 6.75
N MET A 230 3.22 -12.99 6.43
CA MET A 230 4.23 -12.05 6.93
C MET A 230 3.61 -10.76 7.39
N TYR A 231 4.11 -10.25 8.52
CA TYR A 231 3.72 -8.97 9.08
C TYR A 231 4.95 -8.11 9.36
N LEU A 232 4.90 -6.85 8.95
CA LEU A 232 5.91 -5.85 9.26
C LEU A 232 5.31 -4.82 10.20
N THR A 233 5.96 -4.59 11.34
CA THR A 233 5.55 -3.58 12.32
C THR A 233 6.58 -2.47 12.39
N SER A 234 6.11 -1.23 12.25
CA SER A 234 6.94 -0.02 12.35
C SER A 234 7.26 0.35 13.79
N PRO A 235 8.27 1.20 14.03
CA PRO A 235 8.59 1.71 15.36
C PRO A 235 7.43 2.46 16.02
N MET A 236 6.52 3.04 15.23
CA MET A 236 5.34 3.75 15.72
C MET A 236 4.12 2.83 15.96
N GLY A 237 4.31 1.50 15.86
CA GLY A 237 3.29 0.51 16.21
C GLY A 237 2.35 0.10 15.09
N THR A 238 2.55 0.59 13.85
CA THR A 238 1.73 0.20 12.71
C THR A 238 2.15 -1.16 12.18
N THR A 239 1.26 -2.15 12.28
CA THR A 239 1.45 -3.48 11.71
C THR A 239 0.75 -3.65 10.37
N SER A 240 1.54 -3.87 9.33
CA SER A 240 1.13 -4.22 7.98
C SER A 240 1.23 -5.72 7.75
N MET A 241 0.15 -6.35 7.28
CA MET A 241 0.25 -7.66 6.62
C MET A 241 0.93 -7.41 5.26
N ILE A 242 2.11 -7.98 5.04
CA ILE A 242 2.87 -7.81 3.79
C ILE A 242 2.78 -9.04 2.89
N LEU A 243 2.30 -10.16 3.44
CA LEU A 243 1.90 -11.36 2.70
C LEU A 243 0.79 -12.07 3.47
N SER A 244 -0.35 -12.27 2.81
CA SER A 244 -1.49 -13.07 3.26
C SER A 244 -1.38 -14.53 2.82
N GLN A 245 -2.28 -15.38 3.35
CA GLN A 245 -2.38 -16.76 2.91
C GLN A 245 -2.89 -16.83 1.46
N ARG A 246 -2.30 -17.71 0.66
CA ARG A 246 -2.71 -17.96 -0.72
C ARG A 246 -2.97 -19.45 -0.94
N PRO A 247 -4.20 -19.93 -0.73
CA PRO A 247 -4.54 -21.36 -0.77
C PRO A 247 -4.15 -22.09 -2.05
N ASN A 248 -4.07 -21.38 -3.17
CA ASN A 248 -3.75 -21.96 -4.48
C ASN A 248 -2.25 -21.95 -4.80
N ASP A 249 -1.41 -21.33 -3.99
CA ASP A 249 0.04 -21.27 -4.21
C ASP A 249 0.76 -22.48 -3.62
N ASP A 250 0.74 -23.59 -4.36
CA ASP A 250 1.35 -24.87 -3.98
C ASP A 250 2.86 -25.00 -4.25
N ASP A 251 3.56 -23.89 -4.46
CA ASP A 251 5.00 -23.87 -4.68
C ASP A 251 5.78 -24.49 -3.50
N ASP A 252 6.51 -25.57 -3.81
CA ASP A 252 7.34 -26.33 -2.89
C ASP A 252 8.85 -26.26 -3.23
N LYS A 253 9.23 -25.46 -4.25
CA LYS A 253 10.59 -25.43 -4.81
C LYS A 253 11.29 -24.09 -4.66
N ASN A 254 10.58 -23.00 -4.93
CA ASN A 254 11.20 -21.70 -5.14
C ASN A 254 11.16 -20.85 -3.87
N GLY A 255 10.05 -20.89 -3.14
CA GLY A 255 9.82 -19.98 -2.01
C GLY A 255 9.87 -18.51 -2.47
N PHE A 256 10.56 -17.68 -1.70
CA PHE A 256 10.89 -16.30 -2.06
C PHE A 256 12.40 -16.11 -2.09
N THR A 257 12.91 -15.41 -3.10
CA THR A 257 14.33 -15.05 -3.20
C THR A 257 14.45 -13.55 -3.33
N ARG A 258 14.84 -12.88 -2.24
CA ARG A 258 14.94 -11.41 -2.14
C ARG A 258 13.70 -10.70 -2.70
N TRP A 259 12.51 -11.25 -2.43
CA TRP A 259 11.25 -10.70 -2.94
C TRP A 259 10.93 -9.39 -2.19
N PRO A 260 10.68 -8.27 -2.89
CA PRO A 260 10.54 -6.95 -2.29
C PRO A 260 9.12 -6.66 -1.81
N PHE A 261 8.66 -7.33 -0.76
CA PHE A 261 7.34 -7.02 -0.18
C PHE A 261 7.28 -5.56 0.24
N MET A 262 6.21 -4.85 -0.11
CA MET A 262 6.09 -3.41 0.07
C MET A 262 4.88 -3.05 0.94
N THR A 263 5.00 -2.00 1.75
CA THR A 263 3.87 -1.38 2.42
C THR A 263 3.87 0.14 2.26
N THR A 264 2.67 0.68 2.06
CA THR A 264 2.37 2.11 2.12
C THR A 264 1.76 2.52 3.46
N HIS A 265 1.28 1.59 4.28
CA HIS A 265 0.48 1.90 5.48
C HIS A 265 1.20 2.78 6.52
N THR A 266 2.53 2.74 6.56
CA THR A 266 3.37 3.55 7.46
C THR A 266 3.69 4.92 6.86
N TRP A 267 2.95 5.37 5.84
CA TRP A 267 3.17 6.67 5.20
C TRP A 267 3.19 7.80 6.24
N ALA A 268 4.15 8.70 6.09
CA ALA A 268 4.40 9.83 6.97
C ALA A 268 4.81 9.50 8.42
N GLU A 269 5.03 8.23 8.78
CA GLU A 269 5.63 7.89 10.07
C GLU A 269 7.11 8.27 10.13
N LEU A 270 7.65 8.31 11.34
CA LEU A 270 9.08 8.41 11.59
C LEU A 270 9.75 7.05 11.37
N SER A 271 10.93 7.08 10.75
CA SER A 271 11.69 5.88 10.38
C SER A 271 12.49 5.23 11.52
N HIS A 272 12.70 5.97 12.62
CA HIS A 272 13.63 5.66 13.70
C HIS A 272 13.04 4.69 14.71
N GLY A 273 13.85 3.71 15.14
CA GLY A 273 13.54 2.74 16.17
C GLY A 273 13.43 1.31 15.63
N THR A 274 12.78 0.45 16.41
CA THR A 274 12.71 -0.98 16.16
C THR A 274 11.67 -1.34 15.10
N TRP A 275 12.14 -1.92 14.00
CA TRP A 275 11.29 -2.58 13.01
C TRP A 275 11.20 -4.08 13.31
N THR A 276 10.00 -4.65 13.22
CA THR A 276 9.76 -6.07 13.50
C THR A 276 9.16 -6.79 12.29
N LEU A 277 9.79 -7.88 11.85
CA LEU A 277 9.25 -8.82 10.87
C LEU A 277 8.80 -10.10 11.60
N ASP A 278 7.52 -10.42 11.49
CA ASP A 278 6.93 -11.69 11.91
C ASP A 278 6.62 -12.54 10.69
N ILE A 279 7.17 -13.76 10.65
CA ILE A 279 6.87 -14.77 9.62
C ILE A 279 6.13 -15.92 10.31
N VAL A 280 4.94 -16.26 9.82
CA VAL A 280 4.14 -17.34 10.39
C VAL A 280 3.81 -18.34 9.30
N MET A 281 3.88 -19.63 9.65
CA MET A 281 3.30 -20.69 8.83
C MET A 281 2.04 -21.18 9.53
N GLU A 282 0.90 -21.05 8.88
CA GLU A 282 -0.40 -21.36 9.46
C GLU A 282 -1.18 -22.33 8.56
N PRO A 283 -1.96 -23.25 9.14
CA PRO A 283 -2.87 -24.08 8.37
C PRO A 283 -3.83 -23.21 7.55
N ILE A 284 -4.07 -23.59 6.30
CA ILE A 284 -5.07 -22.95 5.45
C ILE A 284 -6.39 -23.67 5.65
N ILE A 285 -7.42 -22.92 6.05
CA ILE A 285 -8.76 -23.49 6.29
C ILE A 285 -9.28 -24.11 4.99
N GLY A 286 -9.77 -25.35 5.08
CA GLY A 286 -10.32 -26.08 3.93
C GLY A 286 -9.28 -26.85 3.10
N VAL A 287 -7.99 -26.67 3.37
CA VAL A 287 -6.91 -27.43 2.70
C VAL A 287 -6.37 -28.49 3.66
N GLN A 288 -6.68 -29.77 3.40
CA GLN A 288 -6.12 -30.88 4.18
C GLN A 288 -4.69 -31.21 3.73
N ARG A 289 -3.69 -30.69 4.45
CA ARG A 289 -2.27 -31.01 4.24
C ARG A 289 -1.56 -31.38 5.53
N ARG A 290 -0.40 -32.03 5.41
CA ARG A 290 0.49 -32.32 6.54
C ARG A 290 1.10 -31.01 7.05
N PRO A 291 1.63 -30.96 8.28
CA PRO A 291 2.40 -29.81 8.73
C PRO A 291 3.53 -29.51 7.75
N GLU A 292 3.49 -28.32 7.16
CA GLU A 292 4.48 -27.84 6.19
C GLU A 292 5.66 -27.19 6.95
N THR A 293 6.83 -27.17 6.31
CA THR A 293 8.05 -26.60 6.90
C THR A 293 8.67 -25.58 5.98
N GLY A 294 9.53 -24.73 6.53
CA GLY A 294 10.27 -23.75 5.77
C GLY A 294 11.62 -23.43 6.38
N VAL A 295 12.44 -22.71 5.63
CA VAL A 295 13.74 -22.21 6.09
C VAL A 295 13.83 -20.75 5.67
N PHE A 296 13.77 -19.87 6.67
CA PHE A 296 14.13 -18.46 6.52
C PHE A 296 15.63 -18.34 6.28
N LYS A 297 16.07 -17.38 5.44
CA LYS A 297 17.48 -17.15 5.12
C LYS A 297 17.94 -15.72 5.34
N GLU A 298 17.16 -14.76 4.85
CA GLU A 298 17.56 -13.36 4.83
C GLU A 298 16.33 -12.45 4.82
N TRP A 299 16.40 -11.33 5.53
CA TRP A 299 15.58 -10.18 5.18
C TRP A 299 16.39 -8.88 5.23
N THR A 300 16.08 -7.94 4.35
CA THR A 300 16.65 -6.59 4.33
C THR A 300 15.52 -5.57 4.37
N LEU A 301 15.65 -4.58 5.26
CA LEU A 301 14.75 -3.45 5.37
C LEU A 301 15.26 -2.28 4.53
N VAL A 302 14.40 -1.74 3.66
CA VAL A 302 14.67 -0.53 2.90
C VAL A 302 13.55 0.48 3.13
N LEU A 303 13.93 1.69 3.54
CA LEU A 303 13.04 2.79 3.86
C LEU A 303 13.15 3.84 2.76
N HIS A 304 12.03 4.30 2.22
CA HIS A 304 11.98 5.39 1.26
C HIS A 304 11.27 6.59 1.86
N GLY A 305 11.73 7.79 1.54
CA GLY A 305 11.06 9.00 2.00
C GLY A 305 11.95 10.22 1.97
N THR A 306 11.79 11.08 2.97
CA THR A 306 12.46 12.39 3.03
C THR A 306 13.27 12.56 4.31
N LYS A 307 14.36 13.32 4.20
CA LYS A 307 15.15 13.76 5.36
C LYS A 307 14.43 14.85 6.17
N THR A 308 13.80 15.79 5.49
CA THR A 308 13.10 16.93 6.10
C THR A 308 11.59 16.75 6.04
N ALA A 309 10.85 17.32 6.99
CA ALA A 309 9.39 17.19 7.08
C ALA A 309 8.70 17.55 5.73
N PRO A 310 7.99 16.61 5.09
CA PRO A 310 7.45 16.80 3.74
C PRO A 310 6.31 17.82 3.68
N TYR A 311 5.64 18.06 4.82
CA TYR A 311 4.43 18.89 4.88
C TYR A 311 4.61 20.26 5.55
N ALA A 312 5.81 20.58 6.03
CA ALA A 312 6.07 21.82 6.78
C ALA A 312 5.64 23.09 6.02
N ASN A 313 5.79 23.07 4.68
CA ASN A 313 5.50 24.21 3.82
C ASN A 313 4.14 24.12 3.11
N GLN A 314 3.38 23.03 3.29
CA GLN A 314 2.14 22.81 2.56
C GLN A 314 1.02 23.74 3.05
N PRO A 315 0.09 24.13 2.17
CA PRO A 315 -1.11 24.87 2.55
C PRO A 315 -1.99 23.99 3.45
N VAL A 316 -2.34 24.49 4.63
CA VAL A 316 -3.16 23.73 5.58
C VAL A 316 -4.45 24.45 5.84
N ASP A 317 -5.53 23.82 5.41
CA ASP A 317 -6.91 24.16 5.73
C ASP A 317 -7.53 22.95 6.42
N LYS A 318 -7.82 23.07 7.72
CA LYS A 318 -8.34 21.96 8.53
C LYS A 318 -9.69 21.46 8.03
N ASP A 319 -10.53 22.37 7.54
CA ASP A 319 -11.91 22.07 7.16
C ASP A 319 -11.98 21.36 5.80
N LYS A 320 -10.96 21.53 4.96
CA LYS A 320 -10.87 20.90 3.63
C LYS A 320 -9.91 19.72 3.56
N HIS A 321 -8.80 19.78 4.30
CA HIS A 321 -7.67 18.86 4.20
C HIS A 321 -7.28 18.28 5.56
N GLU A 322 -8.24 17.67 6.24
CA GLU A 322 -8.09 17.11 7.60
C GLU A 322 -6.86 16.21 7.75
N LYS A 323 -6.64 15.25 6.84
CA LYS A 323 -5.46 14.35 6.89
C LYS A 323 -4.14 15.12 6.86
N LEU A 324 -4.01 16.12 5.99
CA LEU A 324 -2.81 16.96 5.91
C LEU A 324 -2.61 17.77 7.20
N TYR A 325 -3.69 18.32 7.75
CA TYR A 325 -3.65 19.02 9.03
C TYR A 325 -3.16 18.10 10.17
N LEU A 326 -3.70 16.89 10.28
CA LEU A 326 -3.34 15.94 11.33
C LEU A 326 -1.88 15.49 11.23
N VAL A 327 -1.45 15.06 10.04
CA VAL A 327 -0.08 14.57 9.84
C VAL A 327 0.94 15.67 10.06
N ARG A 328 0.68 16.88 9.57
CA ARG A 328 1.58 18.01 9.80
C ARG A 328 1.73 18.33 11.28
N ARG A 329 0.63 18.30 12.04
CA ARG A 329 0.69 18.50 13.50
C ARG A 329 1.51 17.41 14.18
N ALA A 330 1.37 16.15 13.78
CA ALA A 330 2.17 15.04 14.30
C ALA A 330 3.67 15.22 14.01
N HIS A 331 4.02 15.78 12.84
CA HIS A 331 5.41 16.10 12.51
C HIS A 331 5.97 17.28 13.32
N GLU A 332 5.15 18.30 13.60
CA GLU A 332 5.53 19.49 14.36
C GLU A 332 5.73 19.19 15.85
N SER A 333 4.93 18.29 16.44
CA SER A 333 5.02 17.95 17.86
C SER A 333 6.21 17.04 18.19
N GLY A 334 6.79 16.35 17.20
CA GLY A 334 7.88 15.37 17.40
C GLY A 334 7.50 14.16 18.27
N VAL A 335 6.27 14.13 18.78
CA VAL A 335 5.67 13.11 19.66
C VAL A 335 4.17 13.11 19.40
N VAL A 336 3.62 11.91 19.23
CA VAL A 336 2.20 11.59 19.07
C VAL A 336 1.51 11.77 20.43
N GLU A 337 0.53 12.66 20.55
CA GLU A 337 -0.38 12.62 21.70
C GLU A 337 -1.28 11.39 21.55
N GLU A 338 -1.30 10.52 22.57
CA GLU A 338 -2.05 9.24 22.64
C GLU A 338 -3.56 9.37 22.40
#